data_AF-A0A834IJ15-F1
#
_entry.id   AF-A0A834IJ15-F1
#
_cell.length_a   1.000
_cell.length_b   1.000
_cell.length_c   1.000
_cell.angle_alpha   90.00
_cell.angle_beta   90.00
_cell.angle_gamma   90.00
#
_symmetry.space_group_name_H-M   'P 1'
#
loop_
_entity.id
_entity.type
_entity.pdbx_description
1 polymer ?
#
loop_
_entity_poly.entity_id
_entity_poly.type
_entity_poly.pdbx_seq_one_letter_code
_entity_poly.pdbx_strand_id
1 'polypeptide(L)'
;METKNLAINNNWPADVKVQIQPAQPKKLTHLPQRPKVNLSFSNLSYTVKQGKQDKVILKNVSGTLRSGELTAIMGPSGAGKSSLLNILTGYK
;
A
#
# COMPACT_ATOMS: atom_id res chain seq x y z
N MET A 1 5.38 33.51 -26.41
CA MET A 1 5.33 32.77 -27.69
C MET A 1 6.70 32.89 -28.31
N GLU A 2 7.52 31.86 -28.22
CA GLU A 2 8.87 31.90 -28.80
C GLU A 2 9.24 30.49 -29.25
N THR A 3 9.28 30.30 -30.56
CA THR A 3 9.67 29.04 -31.20
C THR A 3 11.17 29.02 -31.37
N LYS A 4 11.89 28.30 -30.50
CA LYS A 4 13.30 27.99 -30.75
C LYS A 4 13.38 26.85 -31.77
N ASN A 5 13.72 27.21 -33.01
CA ASN A 5 14.11 26.26 -34.04
C ASN A 5 15.52 25.75 -33.73
N LEU A 6 15.61 24.56 -33.12
CA LEU A 6 16.84 23.80 -33.08
C LEU A 6 16.91 22.98 -34.37
N ALA A 7 17.78 23.41 -35.29
CA ALA A 7 18.02 22.74 -36.55
C ALA A 7 18.62 21.35 -36.30
N ILE A 8 17.79 20.32 -36.37
CA ILE A 8 18.24 18.94 -36.55
C ILE A 8 18.60 18.77 -38.03
N ASN A 9 19.89 18.66 -38.34
CA ASN A 9 20.26 18.15 -39.65
C ASN A 9 19.79 16.69 -39.73
N ASN A 10 19.20 16.34 -40.87
CA ASN A 10 19.19 15.03 -41.52
C ASN A 10 17.94 14.90 -42.40
N ASN A 11 18.18 14.40 -43.60
CA ASN A 11 17.35 14.30 -44.80
C ASN A 11 15.92 13.74 -44.57
N TRP A 12 15.04 14.51 -43.94
CA TRP A 12 13.59 14.25 -43.88
C TRP A 12 12.86 15.04 -44.97
N PRO A 13 11.85 14.44 -45.64
CA PRO A 13 11.04 15.16 -46.62
C PRO A 13 10.38 16.38 -45.95
N ALA A 14 10.39 17.51 -46.65
CA ALA A 14 10.09 18.86 -46.13
C ALA A 14 8.69 19.03 -45.49
N ASP A 15 7.84 18.02 -45.58
CA ASP A 15 6.45 18.05 -45.14
C ASP A 15 6.24 17.37 -43.77
N VAL A 16 7.28 16.78 -43.17
CA VAL A 16 7.15 16.09 -41.87
C VAL A 16 7.35 17.06 -40.71
N LYS A 17 6.24 17.57 -40.16
CA LYS A 17 6.22 18.36 -38.92
C LYS A 17 6.02 17.44 -37.72
N VAL A 18 7.09 17.19 -36.95
CA VAL A 18 6.98 16.45 -35.68
C VAL A 18 6.51 17.42 -34.59
N GLN A 19 5.27 17.24 -34.10
CA GLN A 19 4.76 17.94 -32.92
C GLN A 19 4.80 17.02 -31.70
N ILE A 20 5.64 17.34 -30.72
CA ILE A 20 5.66 16.66 -29.43
C ILE A 20 4.72 17.42 -28.49
N GLN A 21 3.51 16.89 -28.28
CA GLN A 21 2.60 17.42 -27.27
C GLN A 21 2.92 16.78 -25.91
N PRO A 22 3.34 17.54 -24.89
CA PRO A 22 3.53 16.99 -23.55
C PRO A 22 2.19 16.47 -23.02
N ALA A 23 2.15 15.19 -22.64
CA ALA A 23 0.97 14.56 -22.07
C ALA A 23 0.57 15.28 -20.78
N GLN A 24 -0.63 15.85 -20.75
CA GLN A 24 -1.17 16.48 -19.55
C GLN A 24 -1.51 15.38 -18.52
N PRO A 25 -1.07 15.50 -17.26
CA PRO A 25 -1.43 14.54 -16.22
C PRO A 25 -2.95 14.56 -16.03
N LYS A 26 -3.60 13.46 -16.40
CA LYS A 26 -5.04 13.29 -16.25
C LYS A 26 -5.36 13.19 -14.75
N LYS A 27 -5.90 14.26 -14.16
CA LYS A 27 -6.40 14.22 -12.78
C LYS A 27 -7.50 13.17 -12.72
N LEU A 28 -7.28 12.11 -11.94
CA LEU A 28 -8.26 11.07 -11.69
C LEU A 28 -9.34 11.63 -10.76
N THR A 29 -10.31 12.37 -11.30
CA THR A 29 -11.36 13.07 -10.54
C THR A 29 -12.47 12.16 -10.02
N HIS A 30 -12.51 10.89 -10.46
CA HIS A 30 -13.59 9.95 -10.14
C HIS A 30 -13.15 8.76 -9.28
N LEU A 31 -12.09 8.94 -8.49
CA LEU A 31 -11.77 7.92 -7.48
C LEU A 31 -12.80 8.00 -6.34
N PRO A 32 -13.48 6.89 -6.01
CA PRO A 32 -14.35 6.88 -4.85
C PRO A 32 -13.55 7.22 -3.60
N GLN A 33 -13.92 8.30 -2.91
CA GLN A 33 -13.31 8.65 -1.63
C GLN A 33 -13.73 7.61 -0.60
N ARG A 34 -12.79 6.75 -0.20
CA ARG A 34 -13.04 5.77 0.86
C ARG A 34 -13.00 6.48 2.21
N PRO A 35 -13.97 6.25 3.10
CA PRO A 35 -13.94 6.82 4.44
C PRO A 35 -12.69 6.32 5.18
N LYS A 36 -12.15 7.16 6.06
CA LYS A 36 -11.07 6.78 6.97
C LYS A 36 -11.58 5.73 7.94
N VAL A 37 -10.92 4.58 8.02
CA VAL A 37 -11.28 3.47 8.92
C VAL A 37 -10.19 3.29 9.96
N ASN A 38 -10.58 3.32 11.23
CA ASN A 38 -9.72 2.94 12.35
C ASN A 38 -9.98 1.47 12.70
N LEU A 39 -8.93 0.72 13.03
CA LEU A 39 -9.02 -0.66 13.46
C LEU A 39 -8.74 -0.73 14.97
N SER A 40 -9.60 -1.37 15.75
CA SER A 40 -9.35 -1.59 17.18
C SER A 40 -9.62 -3.05 17.53
N PHE A 41 -8.81 -3.61 18.41
CA PHE A 41 -8.95 -4.97 18.90
C PHE A 41 -8.68 -4.99 20.41
N SER A 42 -9.40 -5.86 21.11
CA SER A 42 -9.29 -5.99 22.56
C SER A 42 -9.26 -7.45 22.96
N ASN A 43 -8.41 -7.76 23.93
CA ASN A 43 -8.27 -9.06 24.57
C ASN A 43 -8.10 -10.24 23.59
N LEU A 44 -7.41 -9.99 22.49
CA LEU A 44 -7.21 -10.96 21.41
C LEU A 44 -6.28 -12.07 21.88
N SER A 45 -6.79 -13.30 21.88
CA SER A 45 -6.06 -14.51 22.26
C SER A 45 -6.18 -15.54 21.15
N TYR A 46 -5.06 -16.17 20.81
CA TYR A 46 -4.99 -17.13 19.71
C TYR A 46 -4.11 -18.31 20.09
N THR A 47 -4.66 -19.51 19.94
CA THR A 47 -4.02 -20.78 20.28
C THR A 47 -4.09 -21.69 19.06
N VAL A 48 -2.97 -22.34 18.74
CA VAL A 48 -2.89 -23.32 17.66
C VAL A 48 -2.59 -24.70 18.22
N LYS A 49 -3.11 -25.74 17.57
CA LYS A 49 -2.75 -27.11 17.89
C LYS A 49 -1.39 -27.44 17.27
N GLN A 50 -0.43 -27.81 18.11
CA GLN A 50 0.87 -28.32 17.70
C GLN A 50 0.97 -29.79 18.12
N GLY A 51 0.51 -30.68 17.23
CA GLY A 51 0.40 -32.11 17.53
C GLY A 51 -0.66 -32.37 18.61
N LYS A 52 -0.23 -32.90 19.77
CA LYS A 52 -1.10 -33.18 20.93
C LYS A 52 -1.17 -32.02 21.94
N GLN A 53 -0.38 -30.97 21.75
CA GLN A 53 -0.31 -29.84 22.68
C GLN A 53 -0.88 -28.57 22.06
N ASP A 54 -1.54 -27.78 22.90
CA ASP A 54 -2.01 -26.46 22.53
C ASP A 54 -0.90 -25.44 22.77
N LYS A 55 -0.62 -24.62 21.75
CA LYS A 55 0.38 -23.55 21.83
C LYS A 55 -0.31 -22.19 21.73
N VAL A 56 -0.21 -21.42 22.80
CA VAL A 56 -0.69 -20.03 22.81
C VAL A 56 0.29 -19.17 22.00
N ILE A 57 -0.22 -18.52 20.96
CA ILE A 57 0.54 -17.63 20.07
C ILE A 57 0.34 -16.17 20.48
N LEU A 58 -0.90 -15.79 20.78
CA LEU A 58 -1.26 -14.46 21.26
C LEU A 58 -2.01 -14.60 22.58
N LYS A 59 -1.63 -13.78 23.56
CA LYS A 59 -2.21 -13.80 24.90
C LYS A 59 -2.68 -12.41 25.27
N ASN A 60 -4.00 -12.20 25.23
CA ASN A 60 -4.66 -10.98 25.68
C ASN A 60 -4.11 -9.69 25.04
N VAL A 61 -3.96 -9.67 23.71
CA VAL A 61 -3.40 -8.53 22.98
C VAL A 61 -4.50 -7.52 22.66
N SER A 62 -4.26 -6.26 22.98
CA SER A 62 -5.18 -5.14 22.70
C SER A 62 -4.43 -4.01 22.01
N GLY A 63 -5.10 -3.26 21.12
CA GLY A 63 -4.46 -2.20 20.37
C GLY A 63 -5.41 -1.48 19.41
N THR A 64 -4.95 -0.38 18.83
CA THR A 64 -5.70 0.42 17.86
C THR A 64 -4.76 0.93 16.77
N LEU A 65 -5.17 0.79 15.50
CA LEU A 65 -4.49 1.32 14.32
C LEU A 65 -5.37 2.43 13.74
N ARG A 66 -4.82 3.65 13.63
CA ARG A 66 -5.56 4.81 13.15
C ARG A 66 -5.32 5.05 11.66
N SER A 67 -6.36 5.47 10.96
CA SER A 67 -6.26 5.82 9.55
C SER A 67 -5.32 7.00 9.35
N GLY A 68 -4.36 6.86 8.45
CA GLY A 68 -3.36 7.89 8.14
C GLY A 68 -2.09 7.83 8.98
N GLU A 69 -1.97 6.84 9.88
CA GLU A 69 -0.75 6.62 10.66
C GLU A 69 0.02 5.39 10.14
N LEU A 70 1.35 5.49 10.09
CA LEU A 70 2.22 4.34 9.83
C LEU A 70 2.45 3.59 11.15
N THR A 71 1.82 2.42 11.29
CA THR A 71 1.97 1.56 12.47
C THR A 71 2.90 0.39 12.16
N ALA A 72 3.87 0.12 13.04
CA ALA A 72 4.79 -1.01 12.91
C ALA A 72 4.62 -2.00 14.09
N ILE A 73 4.63 -3.30 13.80
CA ILE A 73 4.61 -4.38 14.80
C ILE A 73 6.02 -4.98 14.86
N MET A 74 6.66 -4.89 16.03
CA MET A 74 8.05 -5.29 16.23
C MET A 74 8.18 -6.37 17.31
N GLY A 75 9.29 -7.12 17.28
CA GLY A 75 9.58 -8.18 18.26
C GLY A 75 10.38 -9.33 17.66
N PRO A 76 10.90 -10.26 18.49
CA PRO A 76 11.73 -11.38 18.05
C PRO A 76 10.99 -12.34 17.12
N SER A 77 11.74 -13.20 16.43
CA SER A 77 11.15 -14.28 15.63
C SER A 77 10.29 -15.19 16.52
N GLY A 78 9.11 -15.59 16.04
CA GLY A 78 8.16 -16.41 16.81
C GLY A 78 7.26 -15.66 17.81
N ALA A 79 7.39 -14.34 17.97
CA ALA A 79 6.55 -13.55 18.89
C ALA A 79 5.06 -13.41 18.47
N GLY A 80 4.65 -14.00 17.34
CA GLY A 80 3.25 -13.95 16.89
C GLY A 80 2.87 -12.75 16.00
N LYS A 81 3.82 -11.95 15.52
CA LYS A 81 3.57 -10.75 14.69
C LYS A 81 2.76 -11.04 13.42
N SER A 82 3.21 -12.00 12.61
CA SER A 82 2.49 -12.41 11.40
C SER A 82 1.15 -13.06 11.73
N SER A 83 1.06 -13.79 12.85
CA SER A 83 -0.20 -14.35 13.33
C SER A 83 -1.21 -13.27 13.72
N LEU A 84 -0.77 -12.21 14.40
CA LEU A 84 -1.62 -11.05 14.70
C LEU A 84 -2.11 -10.39 13.42
N LEU A 85 -1.23 -10.14 12.45
CA LEU A 85 -1.62 -9.56 11.16
C LEU A 85 -2.62 -10.43 10.40
N ASN A 86 -2.45 -11.75 10.40
CA ASN A 86 -3.39 -12.67 9.75
C ASN A 86 -4.78 -12.60 10.37
N ILE A 87 -4.87 -12.55 11.71
CA ILE A 87 -6.16 -12.45 12.40
C ILE A 87 -6.83 -11.10 12.09
N LEU A 88 -6.06 -10.00 12.10
CA LEU A 88 -6.59 -8.66 11.81
C LEU A 88 -7.06 -8.50 10.36
N THR A 89 -6.48 -9.24 9.41
CA THR A 89 -6.92 -9.23 8.01
C THR A 89 -8.05 -10.22 7.71
N GLY A 90 -8.46 -11.03 8.70
CA GLY A 90 -9.44 -12.11 8.51
C GLY A 90 -8.88 -13.30 7.72
N TYR A 91 -7.56 -13.44 7.66
CA TYR A 91 -6.87 -14.51 6.95
C TYR A 91 -6.65 -15.72 7.88
N LYS A 92 -7.63 -16.64 7.85
CA LYS A 92 -7.79 -17.85 8.70
C LYS A 92 -8.31 -17.62 10.11
#